data_AF-A0A0R3TDF1-F1
#
_entry.id   AF-A0A0R3TDF1-F1
#
_cell.length_a   1.000
_cell.length_b   1.000
_cell.length_c   1.000
_cell.angle_alpha   90.00
_cell.angle_beta   90.00
_cell.angle_gamma   90.00
#
_symmetry.space_group_name_H-M   'P 1'
#
loop_
_entity.id
_entity.type
_entity.pdbx_description
1 polymer ?
#
loop_
_entity_poly.entity_id
_entity_poly.type
_entity_poly.pdbx_seq_one_letter_code
_entity_poly.pdbx_strand_id
1 'polypeptide(L)'
;MPLASQITSICGNVLSRTLAGGRSERNDALLLHAFTEQGYLPPESTFSSRPQRGRGAKDEFGDPQDEAHEGRRKPAYAGGLVLDPKVGFYDTYILLLDFNSLYPSIIQEFNLCFTTMERSFFAAKDDNTEYATTDNNEDVYISELISSVTQTSGSKPSQNSQRLPTSRAPGILPTEVRRLVESRKEVKKLIASASANDSTKVAQWNIRQQALKITANSVYGCLGFGASRFCARGLAALVTGLGRALLMNTKELVENMKLDVIYGDTDSIMVNTNSTDLLSALTIGERVKHEVNRRYRLVELDTDGVFVSMLLLAKKKYAALSITRPLQYAEWLKSQPQSNLSALPPPPTKPEMKGLDIVRRDWCRLAAEVGKFCVNTLLSGRATSETVIQSIHDHLRNVAQQVRDGSLPKTDFVITKVN
;
A
#
# COMPACT_ATOMS: atom_id res chain seq x y z
N MET A 1 22.16 -4.21 9.65
CA MET A 1 23.08 -4.94 8.76
C MET A 1 22.42 -6.10 8.00
N PRO A 2 21.72 -7.08 8.63
CA PRO A 2 21.21 -8.26 7.91
C PRO A 2 20.25 -7.95 6.76
N LEU A 3 19.31 -7.02 6.97
CA LEU A 3 18.36 -6.60 5.93
C LEU A 3 19.05 -5.98 4.72
N ALA A 4 20.04 -5.11 4.95
CA ALA A 4 20.81 -4.47 3.88
C ALA A 4 21.60 -5.52 3.07
N SER A 5 22.17 -6.52 3.73
CA SER A 5 22.84 -7.65 3.06
C SER A 5 21.87 -8.42 2.16
N GLN A 6 20.70 -8.81 2.68
CA GLN A 6 19.68 -9.52 1.88
C GLN A 6 19.22 -8.70 0.67
N ILE A 7 18.92 -7.40 0.85
CA ILE A 7 18.54 -6.52 -0.27
C ILE A 7 19.65 -6.45 -1.31
N THR A 8 20.90 -6.32 -0.87
CA THR A 8 22.07 -6.23 -1.76
C THR A 8 22.24 -7.52 -2.56
N SER A 9 22.11 -8.69 -1.92
CA SER A 9 22.17 -9.98 -2.62
C SER A 9 21.03 -10.18 -3.62
N ILE A 10 19.83 -9.66 -3.34
CA ILE A 10 18.68 -9.74 -4.26
C ILE A 10 18.89 -8.84 -5.48
N CYS A 11 19.36 -7.61 -5.26
CA CYS A 11 19.49 -6.60 -6.30
C CYS A 11 20.80 -6.69 -7.09
N GLY A 12 21.82 -7.35 -6.54
CA GLY A 12 23.14 -7.46 -7.14
C GLY A 12 23.93 -6.14 -7.17
N ASN A 13 23.64 -5.20 -6.27
CA ASN A 13 24.38 -3.93 -6.14
C ASN A 13 25.46 -4.02 -5.05
N VAL A 14 26.09 -2.88 -4.71
CA VAL A 14 27.14 -2.82 -3.67
C VAL A 14 26.55 -2.50 -2.30
N LEU A 15 26.95 -3.25 -1.26
CA LEU A 15 26.41 -3.13 0.10
C LEU A 15 26.52 -1.72 0.68
N SER A 16 27.65 -1.04 0.46
CA SER A 16 27.86 0.34 0.92
C SER A 16 26.82 1.30 0.33
N ARG A 17 26.39 1.08 -0.90
CA ARG A 17 25.36 1.87 -1.59
C ARG A 17 23.96 1.56 -1.08
N THR A 18 23.68 0.29 -0.77
CA THR A 18 22.44 -0.10 -0.08
C THR A 18 22.32 0.60 1.29
N LEU A 19 23.41 0.67 2.05
CA LEU A 19 23.46 1.36 3.34
C LEU A 19 23.31 2.89 3.22
N ALA A 20 23.81 3.49 2.14
CA ALA A 20 23.72 4.93 1.89
C ALA A 20 22.30 5.44 1.54
N GLY A 21 21.33 4.54 1.27
CA GLY A 21 19.91 4.92 1.24
C GLY A 21 19.26 5.16 -0.14
N GLY A 22 19.91 4.83 -1.25
CA GLY A 22 19.31 4.96 -2.59
C GLY A 22 18.39 3.77 -2.94
N ARG A 23 17.07 3.99 -3.08
CA ARG A 23 16.14 2.94 -3.55
C ARG A 23 16.26 2.69 -5.05
N SER A 24 16.38 3.77 -5.85
CA SER A 24 16.49 3.66 -7.31
C SER A 24 17.69 2.84 -7.73
N GLU A 25 18.87 3.13 -7.16
CA GLU A 25 20.13 2.46 -7.51
C GLU A 25 20.08 0.93 -7.33
N ARG A 26 19.27 0.44 -6.36
CA ARG A 26 19.07 -0.99 -6.14
C ARG A 26 18.28 -1.63 -7.27
N ASN A 27 17.18 -1.00 -7.69
CA ASN A 27 16.36 -1.50 -8.79
C ASN A 27 17.04 -1.31 -10.14
N ASP A 28 17.82 -0.23 -10.31
CA ASP A 28 18.63 -0.04 -11.51
C ASP A 28 19.63 -1.20 -11.65
N ALA A 29 20.32 -1.60 -10.57
CA ALA A 29 21.20 -2.78 -10.58
C ALA A 29 20.46 -4.08 -10.88
N LEU A 30 19.30 -4.30 -10.24
CA LEU A 30 18.46 -5.49 -10.47
C LEU A 30 18.09 -5.63 -11.94
N LEU A 31 17.59 -4.55 -12.56
CA LEU A 31 17.20 -4.55 -13.97
C LEU A 31 18.43 -4.64 -14.88
N LEU A 32 19.56 -4.02 -14.53
CA LEU A 32 20.79 -4.17 -15.31
C LEU A 32 21.23 -5.62 -15.43
N HIS A 33 21.26 -6.36 -14.32
CA HIS A 33 21.57 -7.79 -14.34
C HIS A 33 20.57 -8.54 -15.24
N ALA A 34 19.26 -8.33 -15.03
CA ALA A 34 18.23 -9.02 -15.79
C ALA A 34 18.27 -8.76 -17.30
N PHE A 35 18.49 -7.51 -17.73
CA PHE A 35 18.61 -7.17 -19.16
C PHE A 35 19.91 -7.72 -19.75
N THR A 36 21.04 -7.63 -19.02
CA THR A 36 22.34 -8.10 -19.51
C THR A 36 22.36 -9.62 -19.65
N GLU A 37 21.80 -10.36 -18.69
CA GLU A 37 21.68 -11.83 -18.73
C GLU A 37 20.85 -12.32 -19.93
N GLN A 38 19.88 -11.51 -20.38
CA GLN A 38 19.05 -11.81 -21.55
C GLN A 38 19.62 -11.27 -22.87
N GLY A 39 20.86 -10.76 -22.86
CA GLY A 39 21.55 -10.25 -24.05
C GLY A 39 21.06 -8.90 -24.57
N TYR A 40 20.31 -8.13 -23.77
CA TYR A 40 19.88 -6.78 -24.13
C TYR A 40 20.94 -5.74 -23.81
N LEU A 41 20.97 -4.67 -24.60
CA LEU A 41 21.72 -3.46 -24.28
C LEU A 41 20.87 -2.58 -23.33
N PRO A 42 21.24 -2.41 -22.06
CA PRO A 42 20.50 -1.53 -21.15
C PRO A 42 20.70 -0.05 -21.52
N PRO A 43 19.78 0.85 -21.14
CA PRO A 43 19.92 2.30 -21.34
C PRO A 43 21.25 2.79 -20.79
N GLU A 44 21.87 3.80 -21.37
CA GLU A 44 23.08 4.39 -20.76
C GLU A 44 22.74 5.05 -19.42
N SER A 45 23.76 5.19 -18.58
CA SER A 45 23.62 5.94 -17.34
C SER A 45 23.36 7.40 -17.67
N THR A 46 22.21 7.95 -17.29
CA THR A 46 21.86 9.38 -17.48
C THR A 46 22.67 10.33 -16.60
N PHE A 47 23.74 9.84 -15.96
CA PHE A 47 24.77 10.64 -15.30
C PHE A 47 25.56 11.45 -16.35
N SER A 48 24.93 12.42 -17.01
CA SER A 48 25.65 13.58 -17.50
C SER A 48 26.22 14.30 -16.27
N SER A 49 27.56 14.33 -16.21
CA SER A 49 28.39 15.10 -15.28
C SER A 49 27.68 15.65 -14.03
N ARG A 50 27.75 14.94 -12.91
CA ARG A 50 27.96 15.68 -11.65
C ARG A 50 29.22 16.51 -11.90
N PRO A 51 29.21 17.86 -11.78
CA PRO A 51 30.45 18.59 -11.83
C PRO A 51 31.38 17.97 -10.78
N GLN A 52 32.56 17.57 -11.22
CA GLN A 52 33.61 17.11 -10.31
C GLN A 52 33.73 18.17 -9.22
N ARG A 53 33.32 17.86 -7.99
CA ARG A 53 33.91 18.55 -6.84
C ARG A 53 35.37 18.09 -6.82
N GLY A 54 36.20 18.86 -7.52
CA GLY A 54 37.63 18.67 -7.58
C GLY A 54 38.18 18.63 -6.15
N ARG A 55 38.89 17.56 -5.84
CA ARG A 55 39.81 17.53 -4.71
C ARG A 55 40.92 18.54 -5.02
N GLY A 56 40.93 19.66 -4.31
CA GLY A 56 42.08 20.56 -4.31
C GLY A 56 41.75 22.03 -4.49
N ALA A 57 41.14 22.64 -3.48
CA ALA A 57 41.41 24.03 -3.11
C ALA A 57 41.02 24.17 -1.63
N LYS A 58 41.94 24.71 -0.84
CA LYS A 58 41.76 24.97 0.58
C LYS A 58 40.86 26.19 0.79
N ASP A 59 40.26 26.20 1.98
CA ASP A 59 39.83 27.34 2.78
C ASP A 59 38.42 27.95 2.57
N GLU A 60 37.83 28.15 3.75
CA GLU A 60 36.79 29.09 4.15
C GLU A 60 35.30 28.73 4.00
N PHE A 61 34.67 28.72 5.18
CA PHE A 61 33.25 28.68 5.51
C PHE A 61 32.38 29.47 4.53
N GLY A 62 31.54 28.75 3.79
CA GLY A 62 30.49 29.31 2.95
C GLY A 62 29.58 28.19 2.49
N ASP A 63 28.49 27.99 3.22
CA ASP A 63 27.42 27.06 2.88
C ASP A 63 26.87 27.41 1.48
N PRO A 64 26.90 26.50 0.49
CA PRO A 64 26.13 26.72 -0.73
C PRO A 64 24.68 26.48 -0.34
N GLN A 65 23.97 27.60 -0.12
CA GLN A 65 22.54 27.67 0.07
C GLN A 65 21.84 26.58 -0.74
N ASP A 66 21.36 25.55 -0.04
CA ASP A 66 20.21 24.79 -0.49
C ASP A 66 19.10 25.84 -0.64
N GLU A 67 18.92 26.36 -1.86
CA GLU A 67 17.65 26.96 -2.22
C GLU A 67 16.60 25.87 -2.03
N ALA A 68 15.96 25.95 -0.87
CA ALA A 68 14.77 25.25 -0.53
C ALA A 68 13.73 25.58 -1.60
N HIS A 69 13.67 24.76 -2.65
CA HIS A 69 12.48 24.63 -3.46
C HIS A 69 11.42 23.97 -2.57
N GLU A 70 10.76 24.81 -1.75
CA GLU A 70 9.46 24.58 -1.14
C GLU A 70 8.47 24.27 -2.27
N GLY A 71 8.37 23.00 -2.62
CA GLY A 71 7.52 22.56 -3.70
C GLY A 71 7.86 21.14 -4.08
N ARG A 72 7.17 20.18 -3.46
CA ARG A 72 7.08 18.82 -3.98
C ARG A 72 6.70 18.96 -5.46
N ARG A 73 7.63 18.64 -6.39
CA ARG A 73 7.38 18.77 -7.84
C ARG A 73 6.03 18.14 -8.16
N LYS A 74 5.19 18.84 -8.95
CA LYS A 74 3.87 18.35 -9.34
C LYS A 74 4.00 16.91 -9.90
N PRO A 75 3.07 16.01 -9.58
CA PRO A 75 3.15 14.63 -10.06
C PRO A 75 3.12 14.61 -11.58
N ALA A 76 4.06 13.88 -12.19
CA ALA A 76 4.20 13.79 -13.65
C ALA A 76 3.12 12.92 -14.31
N TYR A 77 2.33 12.18 -13.53
CA TYR A 77 1.22 11.33 -13.96
C TYR A 77 0.27 11.06 -12.78
N ALA A 78 -0.96 10.62 -13.08
CA ALA A 78 -1.98 10.32 -12.08
C ALA A 78 -1.59 9.12 -11.20
N GLY A 79 -1.79 9.25 -9.88
CA GLY A 79 -1.47 8.21 -8.90
C GLY A 79 -2.56 7.14 -8.73
N GLY A 80 -2.53 6.49 -7.56
CA GLY A 80 -3.61 5.58 -7.14
C GLY A 80 -4.91 6.32 -6.83
N LEU A 81 -6.03 5.61 -6.93
CA LEU A 81 -7.37 6.11 -6.63
C LEU A 81 -7.66 6.03 -5.13
N VAL A 82 -8.32 7.05 -4.58
CA VAL A 82 -8.86 7.03 -3.22
C VAL A 82 -10.35 7.35 -3.28
N LEU A 83 -11.18 6.38 -2.92
CA LEU A 83 -12.62 6.52 -2.90
C LEU A 83 -13.04 7.53 -1.82
N ASP A 84 -14.15 8.23 -2.07
CA ASP A 84 -14.72 9.11 -1.05
C ASP A 84 -15.25 8.26 0.11
N PRO A 85 -14.85 8.57 1.36
CA PRO A 85 -15.32 7.83 2.53
C PRO A 85 -16.78 8.17 2.83
N LYS A 86 -17.56 7.16 3.18
CA LYS A 86 -18.82 7.34 3.91
C LYS A 86 -18.46 7.67 5.36
N VAL A 87 -18.32 8.96 5.66
CA VAL A 87 -17.89 9.44 6.98
C VAL A 87 -18.91 9.03 8.04
N GLY A 88 -18.44 8.44 9.13
CA GLY A 88 -19.31 7.94 10.17
C GLY A 88 -18.62 7.06 11.20
N PHE A 89 -19.40 6.72 12.23
CA PHE A 89 -19.05 5.69 13.18
C PHE A 89 -19.80 4.40 12.81
N TYR A 90 -19.08 3.30 12.78
CA TYR A 90 -19.57 1.97 12.44
C TYR A 90 -19.40 1.05 13.64
N ASP A 91 -20.49 0.45 14.10
CA ASP A 91 -20.57 -0.48 15.23
C ASP A 91 -20.79 -1.94 14.81
N THR A 92 -20.86 -2.19 13.49
CA THR A 92 -20.89 -3.50 12.84
C THR A 92 -19.52 -3.88 12.30
N TYR A 93 -19.32 -5.17 12.00
CA TYR A 93 -18.05 -5.62 11.44
C TYR A 93 -17.77 -5.01 10.06
N ILE A 94 -16.59 -4.41 9.93
CA ILE A 94 -16.06 -3.90 8.66
C ILE A 94 -15.00 -4.87 8.16
N LEU A 95 -15.15 -5.37 6.94
CA LEU A 95 -14.13 -6.15 6.25
C LEU A 95 -13.14 -5.20 5.56
N LEU A 96 -11.86 -5.42 5.80
CA LEU A 96 -10.78 -4.82 5.03
C LEU A 96 -10.26 -5.88 4.05
N LEU A 97 -10.51 -5.66 2.76
CA LEU A 97 -10.00 -6.49 1.68
C LEU A 97 -8.89 -5.73 0.94
N ASP A 98 -7.78 -6.39 0.63
CA ASP A 98 -6.59 -5.76 0.04
C ASP A 98 -6.00 -6.63 -1.08
N PHE A 99 -5.52 -5.99 -2.15
CA PHE A 99 -4.85 -6.67 -3.25
C PHE A 99 -3.39 -6.99 -2.89
N ASN A 100 -3.04 -8.27 -2.97
CA ASN A 100 -1.69 -8.73 -2.69
C ASN A 100 -0.68 -8.14 -3.69
N SER A 101 0.10 -7.15 -3.24
CA SER A 101 1.13 -6.48 -4.04
C SER A 101 0.56 -5.98 -5.38
N LEU A 102 -0.47 -5.13 -5.34
CA LEU A 102 -1.23 -4.66 -6.51
C LEU A 102 -0.37 -4.36 -7.74
N TYR A 103 0.55 -3.39 -7.67
CA TYR A 103 1.33 -2.97 -8.85
C TYR A 103 2.26 -4.07 -9.39
N PRO A 104 3.05 -4.79 -8.57
CA PRO A 104 3.74 -6.00 -9.02
C PRO A 104 2.84 -7.04 -9.70
N SER A 105 1.62 -7.23 -9.22
CA SER A 105 0.66 -8.18 -9.77
C SER A 105 0.09 -7.70 -11.10
N ILE A 106 -0.22 -6.41 -11.24
CA ILE A 106 -0.65 -5.77 -12.51
C ILE A 106 0.43 -5.93 -13.60
N ILE A 107 1.70 -5.67 -13.24
CA ILE A 107 2.83 -5.82 -14.17
C ILE A 107 2.87 -7.25 -14.74
N GLN A 108 2.62 -8.26 -13.91
CA GLN A 108 2.60 -9.66 -14.32
C GLN A 108 1.33 -10.07 -15.05
N GLU A 109 0.16 -9.59 -14.61
CA GLU A 109 -1.15 -9.92 -15.17
C GLU A 109 -1.22 -9.52 -16.64
N PHE A 110 -0.82 -8.27 -16.92
CA PHE A 110 -0.91 -7.65 -18.23
C PHE A 110 0.43 -7.62 -18.98
N ASN A 111 1.44 -8.36 -18.49
CA ASN A 111 2.75 -8.52 -19.12
C ASN A 111 3.42 -7.18 -19.49
N LEU A 112 3.40 -6.21 -18.57
CA LEU A 112 3.87 -4.84 -18.80
C LEU A 112 5.39 -4.76 -18.72
N CYS A 113 6.07 -4.52 -19.84
CA CYS A 113 7.52 -4.49 -19.92
C CYS A 113 8.00 -3.56 -21.04
N PHE A 114 9.25 -3.08 -20.91
CA PHE A 114 10.02 -2.44 -21.99
C PHE A 114 10.07 -3.27 -23.29
N THR A 115 10.00 -4.60 -23.18
CA THR A 115 10.11 -5.53 -24.32
C THR A 115 8.77 -5.95 -24.91
N THR A 116 7.65 -5.60 -24.28
CA THR A 116 6.30 -6.05 -24.67
C THR A 116 5.38 -4.90 -25.05
N MET A 117 5.68 -3.70 -24.57
CA MET A 117 4.94 -2.48 -24.87
C MET A 117 5.63 -1.69 -25.98
N GLU A 118 4.86 -0.89 -26.71
CA GLU A 118 5.38 -0.02 -27.75
C GLU A 118 6.34 1.06 -27.21
N ARG A 119 7.30 1.48 -28.04
CA ARG A 119 8.30 2.49 -27.66
C ARG A 119 7.69 3.84 -27.26
N SER A 120 6.48 4.15 -27.72
CA SER A 120 5.74 5.36 -27.37
C SER A 120 5.49 5.52 -25.85
N PHE A 121 5.49 4.41 -25.08
CA PHE A 121 5.37 4.43 -23.62
C PHE A 121 6.67 4.82 -22.88
N PHE A 122 7.81 4.76 -23.57
CA PHE A 122 9.14 4.90 -22.98
C PHE A 122 9.96 6.02 -23.60
N ALA A 123 9.59 6.48 -24.80
CA ALA A 123 10.24 7.61 -25.44
C ALA A 123 10.11 8.84 -24.53
N ALA A 124 11.23 9.51 -24.27
CA ALA A 124 11.23 10.79 -23.59
C ALA A 124 10.41 11.77 -24.43
N LYS A 125 9.19 12.08 -23.98
CA LYS A 125 8.48 13.27 -24.41
C LYS A 125 9.07 14.43 -23.62
N ASP A 126 9.39 15.54 -24.30
CA ASP A 126 9.97 16.73 -23.67
C ASP A 126 9.19 17.11 -22.41
N ASP A 127 9.88 17.61 -21.37
CA ASP A 127 9.28 17.98 -20.08
C ASP A 127 8.18 19.06 -20.18
N ASN A 128 7.96 19.66 -21.36
CA ASN A 128 6.86 20.57 -21.70
C ASN A 128 5.61 19.90 -22.29
N THR A 129 5.65 18.59 -22.55
CA THR A 129 4.46 17.85 -22.96
C THR A 129 3.74 17.40 -21.70
N GLU A 130 2.72 18.15 -21.28
CA GLU A 130 1.76 17.66 -20.30
C GLU A 130 1.27 16.28 -20.77
N TYR A 131 1.50 15.24 -19.97
CA TYR A 131 0.63 14.07 -20.03
C TYR A 131 -0.75 14.63 -19.76
N ALA A 132 -1.59 14.68 -20.80
CA ALA A 132 -2.88 15.36 -20.74
C ALA A 132 -3.62 14.90 -19.49
N THR A 133 -3.75 15.80 -18.51
CA THR A 133 -4.52 15.60 -17.30
C THR A 133 -6.00 15.67 -17.66
N THR A 134 -6.47 14.72 -18.47
CA THR A 134 -7.89 14.53 -18.75
C THR A 134 -8.33 13.27 -18.00
N ASP A 135 -8.56 13.45 -16.70
CA ASP A 135 -8.95 12.42 -15.73
C ASP A 135 -10.15 11.54 -16.20
N ASN A 136 -10.97 12.01 -17.13
CA ASN A 136 -12.17 11.27 -17.56
C ASN A 136 -11.99 10.43 -18.84
N ASN A 137 -11.02 10.75 -19.72
CA ASN A 137 -10.87 10.00 -20.98
C ASN A 137 -9.86 8.85 -20.85
N GLU A 138 -8.80 9.01 -20.07
CA GLU A 138 -7.82 7.93 -19.86
C GLU A 138 -8.39 6.78 -19.03
N ASP A 139 -9.11 7.08 -17.94
CA ASP A 139 -9.66 6.02 -17.07
C ASP A 139 -10.78 5.22 -17.77
N VAL A 140 -11.59 5.85 -18.61
CA VAL A 140 -12.57 5.17 -19.48
C VAL A 140 -11.86 4.28 -20.50
N TYR A 141 -10.82 4.80 -21.16
CA TYR A 141 -10.02 4.04 -22.11
C TYR A 141 -9.32 2.83 -21.47
N ILE A 142 -8.75 2.99 -20.28
CA ILE A 142 -8.12 1.90 -19.53
C ILE A 142 -9.16 0.88 -19.04
N SER A 143 -10.35 1.33 -18.65
CA SER A 143 -11.46 0.43 -18.29
C SER A 143 -11.92 -0.41 -19.50
N GLU A 144 -12.03 0.19 -20.69
CA GLU A 144 -12.29 -0.53 -21.95
C GLU A 144 -11.17 -1.52 -22.27
N LEU A 145 -9.91 -1.14 -22.03
CA LEU A 145 -8.74 -1.97 -22.25
C LEU A 145 -8.75 -3.22 -21.36
N ILE A 146 -9.07 -3.08 -20.06
CA ILE A 146 -9.27 -4.22 -19.16
C ILE A 146 -10.42 -5.09 -19.66
N SER A 147 -11.57 -4.49 -19.97
CA SER A 147 -12.77 -5.22 -20.41
C SER A 147 -12.54 -6.05 -21.67
N SER A 148 -11.68 -5.56 -22.57
CA SER A 148 -11.26 -6.28 -23.79
C SER A 148 -10.39 -7.52 -23.51
N VAL A 149 -9.70 -7.56 -22.36
CA VAL A 149 -8.79 -8.65 -21.97
C VAL A 149 -9.44 -9.60 -20.96
N THR A 150 -10.33 -9.12 -20.09
CA THR A 150 -11.00 -9.92 -19.04
C THR A 150 -12.28 -10.62 -19.50
N GLN A 151 -12.63 -10.55 -20.80
CA GLN A 151 -13.81 -11.21 -21.41
C GLN A 151 -15.14 -10.89 -20.70
N THR A 152 -15.33 -9.66 -20.24
CA THR A 152 -16.56 -9.25 -19.53
C THR A 152 -17.62 -8.61 -20.45
N SER A 153 -17.33 -8.31 -21.73
CA SER A 153 -18.32 -7.82 -22.70
C SER A 153 -17.83 -8.02 -24.15
N GLY A 154 -18.71 -8.41 -25.07
CA GLY A 154 -18.43 -8.69 -26.49
C GLY A 154 -18.24 -7.45 -27.38
N SER A 155 -17.77 -6.33 -26.84
CA SER A 155 -17.54 -5.09 -27.59
C SER A 155 -16.25 -5.17 -28.42
N LYS A 156 -16.38 -5.04 -29.75
CA LYS A 156 -15.24 -5.01 -30.67
C LYS A 156 -14.39 -3.75 -30.43
N PRO A 157 -13.06 -3.87 -30.26
CA PRO A 157 -12.20 -2.71 -30.10
C PRO A 157 -12.12 -1.91 -31.41
N SER A 158 -12.16 -0.57 -31.29
CA SER A 158 -11.91 0.38 -32.39
C SER A 158 -10.54 0.12 -33.03
N GLN A 159 -10.43 0.34 -34.35
CA GLN A 159 -9.25 -0.04 -35.16
C GLN A 159 -7.95 0.70 -34.81
N ASN A 160 -8.00 1.75 -33.98
CA ASN A 160 -6.83 2.52 -33.50
C ASN A 160 -6.54 2.35 -31.99
N SER A 161 -7.16 1.39 -31.30
CA SER A 161 -6.94 1.21 -29.86
C SER A 161 -5.65 0.44 -29.59
N GLN A 162 -4.74 1.06 -28.84
CA GLN A 162 -3.57 0.42 -28.20
C GLN A 162 -4.01 -0.87 -27.51
N ARG A 163 -3.24 -1.95 -27.65
CA ARG A 163 -3.59 -3.27 -27.12
C ARG A 163 -2.62 -3.67 -26.03
N LEU A 164 -3.14 -4.25 -24.94
CA LEU A 164 -2.29 -4.90 -23.95
C LEU A 164 -1.57 -6.08 -24.61
N PRO A 165 -0.33 -6.39 -24.18
CA PRO A 165 0.42 -7.50 -24.74
C PRO A 165 -0.36 -8.81 -24.64
N THR A 166 -0.64 -9.44 -25.78
CA THR A 166 -1.28 -10.76 -25.87
C THR A 166 -0.28 -11.91 -25.92
N SER A 167 1.03 -11.59 -25.97
CA SER A 167 2.09 -12.59 -26.02
C SER A 167 2.07 -13.50 -24.79
N ARG A 168 2.20 -14.81 -25.03
CA ARG A 168 2.31 -15.82 -23.96
C ARG A 168 3.65 -15.74 -23.22
N ALA A 169 4.70 -15.25 -23.87
CA ALA A 169 6.03 -15.15 -23.24
C ALA A 169 6.10 -13.88 -22.37
N PRO A 170 6.42 -14.00 -21.07
CA PRO A 170 6.55 -12.84 -20.19
C PRO A 170 7.79 -12.02 -20.57
N GLY A 171 7.67 -10.69 -20.54
CA GLY A 171 8.81 -9.79 -20.68
C GLY A 171 9.77 -9.87 -19.48
N ILE A 172 10.92 -9.21 -19.59
CA ILE A 172 11.96 -9.21 -18.55
C ILE A 172 11.42 -8.68 -17.21
N LEU A 173 10.73 -7.53 -17.25
CA LEU A 173 10.21 -6.89 -16.04
C LEU A 173 9.17 -7.76 -15.30
N PRO A 174 8.11 -8.30 -15.96
CA PRO A 174 7.21 -9.27 -15.35
C PRO A 174 7.91 -10.52 -14.81
N THR A 175 8.94 -11.01 -15.50
CA THR A 175 9.71 -12.19 -15.07
C THR A 175 10.49 -11.92 -13.78
N GLU A 176 11.17 -10.79 -13.68
CA GLU A 176 11.89 -10.40 -12.46
C GLU A 176 10.96 -10.16 -11.29
N VAL A 177 9.83 -9.47 -11.52
CA VAL A 177 8.83 -9.26 -10.49
C VAL A 177 8.25 -10.60 -10.01
N ARG A 178 7.96 -11.53 -10.94
CA ARG A 178 7.51 -12.89 -10.61
C ARG A 178 8.53 -13.62 -9.74
N ARG A 179 9.82 -13.59 -10.13
CA ARG A 179 10.92 -14.21 -9.37
C ARG A 179 10.95 -13.72 -7.92
N LEU A 180 10.80 -12.40 -7.69
CA LEU A 180 10.77 -11.82 -6.35
C LEU A 180 9.54 -12.26 -5.55
N VAL A 181 8.36 -12.28 -6.18
CA VAL A 181 7.09 -12.66 -5.53
C VAL A 181 7.07 -14.15 -5.19
N GLU A 182 7.49 -15.02 -6.11
CA GLU A 182 7.58 -16.47 -5.91
C GLU A 182 8.62 -16.83 -4.85
N SER A 183 9.82 -16.23 -4.91
CA SER A 183 10.84 -16.38 -3.85
C SER A 183 10.28 -15.98 -2.48
N ARG A 184 9.43 -14.94 -2.43
CA ARG A 184 8.79 -14.52 -1.17
C ARG A 184 7.76 -15.54 -0.70
N LYS A 185 6.96 -16.10 -1.61
CA LYS A 185 5.99 -17.16 -1.30
C LYS A 185 6.71 -18.40 -0.73
N GLU A 186 7.84 -18.81 -1.29
CA GLU A 186 8.66 -19.92 -0.77
C GLU A 186 9.20 -19.64 0.63
N VAL A 187 9.78 -18.47 0.87
CA VAL A 187 10.28 -18.09 2.19
C VAL A 187 9.16 -18.05 3.22
N LYS A 188 7.96 -17.58 2.86
CA LYS A 188 6.78 -17.63 3.75
C LYS A 188 6.35 -19.06 4.06
N LYS A 189 6.42 -20.00 3.09
CA LYS A 189 6.16 -21.42 3.34
C LYS A 189 7.15 -22.00 4.35
N LEU A 190 8.44 -21.68 4.22
CA LEU A 190 9.47 -22.11 5.18
C LEU A 190 9.20 -21.60 6.61
N ILE A 191 8.76 -20.34 6.73
CA ILE A 191 8.36 -19.76 8.04
C ILE A 191 7.15 -20.51 8.60
N ALA A 192 6.15 -20.82 7.77
CA ALA A 192 4.95 -21.52 8.20
C ALA A 192 5.22 -22.98 8.62
N SER A 193 6.20 -23.65 7.99
CA SER A 193 6.62 -25.02 8.32
C SER A 193 7.69 -25.10 9.43
N ALA A 194 8.10 -23.96 10.01
CA ALA A 194 9.20 -23.92 10.96
C ALA A 194 8.83 -24.56 12.32
N SER A 195 9.76 -25.32 12.91
CA SER A 195 9.60 -25.87 14.26
C SER A 195 10.02 -24.86 15.33
N ALA A 196 9.64 -25.09 16.60
CA ALA A 196 10.00 -24.21 17.73
C ALA A 196 11.52 -23.99 17.90
N ASN A 197 12.33 -24.98 17.48
CA ASN A 197 13.80 -24.93 17.55
C ASN A 197 14.44 -24.05 16.45
N ASP A 198 13.67 -23.60 15.45
CA ASP A 198 14.18 -22.83 14.31
C ASP A 198 14.11 -21.31 14.52
N SER A 199 13.98 -20.82 15.77
CA SER A 199 13.80 -19.38 16.07
C SER A 199 14.77 -18.45 15.32
N THR A 200 16.07 -18.80 15.29
CA THR A 200 17.08 -18.03 14.55
C THR A 200 16.86 -18.05 13.04
N LYS A 201 16.48 -19.20 12.46
CA LYS A 201 16.18 -19.32 11.02
C LYS A 201 14.91 -18.55 10.66
N VAL A 202 13.88 -18.61 11.51
CA VAL A 202 12.64 -17.85 11.35
C VAL A 202 12.94 -16.35 11.34
N ALA A 203 13.82 -15.86 12.22
CA ALA A 203 14.26 -14.47 12.19
C ALA A 203 14.96 -14.11 10.85
N GLN A 204 15.85 -14.98 10.35
CA GLN A 204 16.53 -14.77 9.06
C GLN A 204 15.55 -14.79 7.88
N TRP A 205 14.62 -15.74 7.84
CA TRP A 205 13.58 -15.83 6.81
C TRP A 205 12.63 -14.63 6.85
N ASN A 206 12.29 -14.13 8.04
CA ASN A 206 11.50 -12.90 8.18
C ASN A 206 12.21 -11.69 7.57
N ILE A 207 13.53 -11.58 7.77
CA ILE A 207 14.35 -10.53 7.13
C ILE A 207 14.38 -10.72 5.61
N ARG A 208 14.56 -11.94 5.12
CA ARG A 208 14.59 -12.24 3.67
C ARG A 208 13.25 -11.95 2.99
N GLN A 209 12.12 -12.37 3.56
CA GLN A 209 10.79 -12.06 2.98
C GLN A 209 10.52 -10.55 3.00
N GLN A 210 11.04 -9.83 4.00
CA GLN A 210 10.92 -8.37 4.07
C GLN A 210 11.76 -7.70 2.97
N ALA A 211 12.99 -8.17 2.74
CA ALA A 211 13.84 -7.69 1.65
C ALA A 211 13.19 -7.90 0.28
N LEU A 212 12.60 -9.09 0.04
CA LEU A 212 11.88 -9.39 -1.19
C LEU A 212 10.65 -8.50 -1.38
N LYS A 213 9.85 -8.29 -0.31
CA LYS A 213 8.68 -7.39 -0.34
C LYS A 213 9.09 -5.95 -0.69
N ILE A 214 10.12 -5.42 -0.02
CA ILE A 214 10.61 -4.06 -0.24
C ILE A 214 11.08 -3.90 -1.68
N THR A 215 11.85 -4.86 -2.19
CA THR A 215 12.39 -4.81 -3.55
C THR A 215 11.26 -4.85 -4.57
N ALA A 216 10.36 -5.83 -4.50
CA ALA A 216 9.23 -5.98 -5.43
C ALA A 216 8.34 -4.73 -5.48
N ASN A 217 7.97 -4.18 -4.31
CA ASN A 217 7.12 -2.98 -4.24
C ASN A 217 7.84 -1.72 -4.78
N SER A 218 9.17 -1.71 -4.79
CA SER A 218 9.95 -0.56 -5.27
C SER A 218 10.19 -0.58 -6.79
N VAL A 219 10.03 -1.73 -7.46
CA VAL A 219 10.25 -1.86 -8.92
C VAL A 219 9.38 -0.87 -9.70
N TYR A 220 8.09 -0.80 -9.41
CA TYR A 220 7.18 0.18 -10.01
C TYR A 220 7.64 1.62 -9.76
N GLY A 221 8.10 1.94 -8.55
CA GLY A 221 8.52 3.29 -8.18
C GLY A 221 9.69 3.81 -9.04
N CYS A 222 10.53 2.92 -9.54
CA CYS A 222 11.63 3.29 -10.45
C CYS A 222 11.15 3.70 -11.84
N LEU A 223 10.09 3.08 -12.35
CA LEU A 223 9.51 3.46 -13.64
C LEU A 223 9.02 4.92 -13.61
N GLY A 224 8.48 5.37 -12.48
CA GLY A 224 8.01 6.75 -12.31
C GLY A 224 9.08 7.76 -11.88
N PHE A 225 10.29 7.33 -11.53
CA PHE A 225 11.32 8.20 -10.99
C PHE A 225 12.22 8.73 -12.10
N GLY A 226 12.17 10.04 -12.35
CA GLY A 226 12.88 10.68 -13.47
C GLY A 226 14.40 10.47 -13.50
N ALA A 227 15.04 10.27 -12.34
CA ALA A 227 16.47 10.00 -12.27
C ALA A 227 16.83 8.50 -12.23
N SER A 228 15.85 7.59 -12.38
CA SER A 228 16.14 6.17 -12.58
C SER A 228 16.67 5.93 -13.99
N ARG A 229 17.62 5.01 -14.11
CA ARG A 229 18.17 4.56 -15.40
C ARG A 229 17.09 3.90 -16.28
N PHE A 230 16.07 3.32 -15.65
CA PHE A 230 14.93 2.67 -16.29
C PHE A 230 13.64 3.47 -16.12
N CYS A 231 13.73 4.81 -16.13
CA CYS A 231 12.56 5.66 -16.08
C CYS A 231 11.65 5.40 -17.31
N ALA A 232 10.37 5.19 -17.05
CA ALA A 232 9.33 4.82 -18.00
C ALA A 232 7.99 5.39 -17.53
N ARG A 233 7.83 6.72 -17.62
CA ARG A 233 6.64 7.42 -17.09
C ARG A 233 5.34 6.90 -17.69
N GLY A 234 5.31 6.61 -19.00
CA GLY A 234 4.13 6.04 -19.65
C GLY A 234 3.75 4.66 -19.11
N LEU A 235 4.73 3.82 -18.80
CA LEU A 235 4.48 2.52 -18.18
C LEU A 235 3.99 2.66 -16.73
N ALA A 236 4.55 3.60 -15.97
CA ALA A 236 4.10 3.90 -14.61
C ALA A 236 2.66 4.44 -14.59
N ALA A 237 2.33 5.33 -15.52
CA ALA A 237 0.97 5.85 -15.72
C ALA A 237 -0.02 4.72 -16.09
N LEU A 238 0.38 3.79 -16.97
CA LEU A 238 -0.44 2.64 -17.32
C LEU A 238 -0.68 1.71 -16.12
N VAL A 239 0.36 1.40 -15.34
CA VAL A 239 0.23 0.56 -14.12
C VAL A 239 -0.74 1.18 -13.12
N THR A 240 -0.64 2.49 -12.89
CA THR A 240 -1.56 3.19 -11.98
C THR A 240 -2.98 3.26 -12.53
N GLY A 241 -3.15 3.55 -13.82
CA GLY A 241 -4.46 3.53 -14.48
C GLY A 241 -5.15 2.18 -14.35
N LEU A 242 -4.43 1.09 -14.60
CA LEU A 242 -4.97 -0.27 -14.40
C LEU A 242 -5.32 -0.52 -12.93
N GLY A 243 -4.53 0.01 -11.99
CA GLY A 243 -4.84 -0.06 -10.56
C GLY A 243 -6.13 0.67 -10.19
N ARG A 244 -6.35 1.88 -10.72
CA ARG A 244 -7.59 2.64 -10.52
C ARG A 244 -8.80 1.88 -11.08
N ALA A 245 -8.69 1.36 -12.30
CA ALA A 245 -9.76 0.61 -12.94
C ALA A 245 -10.06 -0.70 -12.21
N LEU A 246 -9.05 -1.42 -11.71
CA LEU A 246 -9.25 -2.60 -10.84
C LEU A 246 -10.03 -2.26 -9.57
N LEU A 247 -9.68 -1.15 -8.90
CA LEU A 247 -10.37 -0.73 -7.68
C LEU A 247 -11.83 -0.34 -7.96
N MET A 248 -12.09 0.41 -9.05
CA MET A 248 -13.46 0.77 -9.45
C MET A 248 -14.29 -0.47 -9.83
N ASN A 249 -13.75 -1.37 -10.66
CA ASN A 249 -14.43 -2.61 -11.03
C ASN A 249 -14.74 -3.50 -9.81
N THR A 250 -13.86 -3.49 -8.81
CA THR A 250 -14.06 -4.20 -7.54
C THR A 250 -15.15 -3.56 -6.70
N LYS A 251 -15.14 -2.23 -6.58
CA LYS A 251 -16.21 -1.47 -5.91
C LYS A 251 -17.58 -1.80 -6.53
N GLU A 252 -17.70 -1.66 -7.85
CA GLU A 252 -18.95 -1.91 -8.58
C GLU A 252 -19.43 -3.36 -8.41
N LEU A 253 -18.51 -4.34 -8.46
CA LEU A 253 -18.84 -5.73 -8.19
C LEU A 253 -19.43 -5.93 -6.79
N VAL A 254 -18.78 -5.37 -5.77
CA VAL A 254 -19.21 -5.48 -4.38
C VAL A 254 -20.57 -4.80 -4.17
N GLU A 255 -20.78 -3.62 -4.74
CA GLU A 255 -22.07 -2.91 -4.69
C GLU A 255 -23.19 -3.70 -5.42
N ASN A 256 -22.86 -4.35 -6.54
CA ASN A 256 -23.80 -5.24 -7.26
C ASN A 256 -24.17 -6.48 -6.43
N MET A 257 -23.28 -6.95 -5.55
CA MET A 257 -23.56 -7.99 -4.55
C MET A 257 -24.39 -7.49 -3.36
N LYS A 258 -24.90 -6.24 -3.42
CA LYS A 258 -25.68 -5.57 -2.37
C LYS A 258 -24.92 -5.41 -1.05
N LEU A 259 -23.61 -5.25 -1.14
CA LEU A 259 -22.74 -4.96 -0.01
C LEU A 259 -22.34 -3.48 -0.02
N ASP A 260 -22.22 -2.90 1.18
CA ASP A 260 -21.96 -1.48 1.34
C ASP A 260 -20.46 -1.18 1.37
N VAL A 261 -19.91 -0.64 0.28
CA VAL A 261 -18.54 -0.15 0.25
C VAL A 261 -18.49 1.22 0.92
N ILE A 262 -17.73 1.33 2.01
CA ILE A 262 -17.65 2.55 2.82
C ILE A 262 -16.39 3.37 2.55
N TYR A 263 -15.32 2.74 2.06
CA TYR A 263 -14.05 3.41 1.75
C TYR A 263 -13.17 2.51 0.85
N GLY A 264 -12.16 3.12 0.23
CA GLY A 264 -11.07 2.39 -0.45
C GLY A 264 -9.87 3.30 -0.69
N ASP A 265 -8.67 2.75 -0.55
CA ASP A 265 -7.41 3.46 -0.79
C ASP A 265 -6.48 2.58 -1.63
N THR A 266 -6.27 2.97 -2.88
CA THR A 266 -5.32 2.41 -3.85
C THR A 266 -5.50 0.92 -4.16
N ASP A 267 -5.18 0.06 -3.21
CA ASP A 267 -5.18 -1.40 -3.26
C ASP A 267 -6.16 -2.06 -2.29
N SER A 268 -6.84 -1.26 -1.45
CA SER A 268 -7.76 -1.74 -0.44
C SER A 268 -9.19 -1.25 -0.63
N ILE A 269 -10.16 -2.06 -0.22
CA ILE A 269 -11.58 -1.74 -0.14
C ILE A 269 -12.13 -2.14 1.24
N MET A 270 -12.95 -1.26 1.82
CA MET A 270 -13.60 -1.48 3.11
C MET A 270 -15.09 -1.67 2.90
N VAL A 271 -15.60 -2.80 3.39
CA VAL A 271 -16.98 -3.23 3.20
C VAL A 271 -17.67 -3.35 4.55
N ASN A 272 -18.75 -2.61 4.74
CA ASN A 272 -19.61 -2.78 5.89
C ASN A 272 -20.49 -4.01 5.70
N THR A 273 -20.36 -4.98 6.61
CA THR A 273 -21.11 -6.24 6.54
C THR A 273 -22.51 -6.12 7.13
N ASN A 274 -22.81 -5.05 7.87
CA ASN A 274 -24.03 -4.89 8.67
C ASN A 274 -24.29 -6.09 9.61
N SER A 275 -23.24 -6.83 9.99
CA SER A 275 -23.30 -8.01 10.85
C SER A 275 -22.48 -7.79 12.12
N THR A 276 -23.00 -8.28 13.24
CA THR A 276 -22.26 -8.42 14.50
C THR A 276 -21.75 -9.84 14.72
N ASP A 277 -22.01 -10.75 13.77
CA ASP A 277 -21.46 -12.10 13.75
C ASP A 277 -20.23 -12.18 12.84
N LEU A 278 -19.13 -12.67 13.41
CA LEU A 278 -17.82 -12.74 12.74
C LEU A 278 -17.82 -13.82 11.67
N LEU A 279 -18.52 -14.94 11.89
CA LEU A 279 -18.58 -16.02 10.90
C LEU A 279 -19.28 -15.54 9.63
N SER A 280 -20.43 -14.88 9.78
CA SER A 280 -21.14 -14.21 8.69
C SER A 280 -20.27 -13.20 7.96
N ALA A 281 -19.56 -12.33 8.69
CA ALA A 281 -18.63 -11.36 8.09
C ALA A 281 -17.53 -12.05 7.26
N LEU A 282 -16.89 -13.10 7.77
CA LEU A 282 -15.86 -13.84 7.05
C LEU A 282 -16.42 -14.59 5.83
N THR A 283 -17.63 -15.12 5.91
CA THR A 283 -18.31 -15.73 4.75
C THR A 283 -18.57 -14.71 3.65
N ILE A 284 -18.98 -13.49 4.00
CA ILE A 284 -19.11 -12.38 3.04
C ILE A 284 -17.75 -12.07 2.40
N GLY A 285 -16.69 -11.99 3.21
CA GLY A 285 -15.32 -11.77 2.73
C GLY A 285 -14.86 -12.83 1.73
N GLU A 286 -15.08 -14.11 2.04
CA GLU A 286 -14.73 -15.21 1.14
C GLU A 286 -15.52 -15.16 -0.18
N ARG A 287 -16.80 -14.81 -0.12
CA ARG A 287 -17.65 -14.66 -1.30
C ARG A 287 -17.14 -13.53 -2.21
N VAL A 288 -16.83 -12.36 -1.65
CA VAL A 288 -16.26 -11.24 -2.41
C VAL A 288 -14.91 -11.62 -3.02
N LYS A 289 -14.04 -12.24 -2.21
CA LYS A 289 -12.74 -12.71 -2.64
C LYS A 289 -12.84 -13.66 -3.84
N HIS A 290 -13.75 -14.63 -3.78
CA HIS A 290 -13.98 -15.58 -4.86
C HIS A 290 -14.40 -14.89 -6.16
N GLU A 291 -15.41 -14.01 -6.11
CA GLU A 291 -15.92 -13.32 -7.30
C GLU A 291 -14.91 -12.36 -7.94
N VAL A 292 -14.11 -11.67 -7.12
CA VAL A 292 -13.05 -10.78 -7.61
C VAL A 292 -11.93 -11.60 -8.24
N ASN A 293 -11.42 -12.61 -7.53
CA ASN A 293 -10.25 -13.38 -7.97
C ASN A 293 -10.54 -14.22 -9.23
N ARG A 294 -11.78 -14.62 -9.48
CA ARG A 294 -12.14 -15.37 -10.71
C ARG A 294 -11.99 -14.54 -11.99
N ARG A 295 -11.86 -13.21 -11.89
CA ARG A 295 -11.72 -12.32 -13.06
C ARG A 295 -10.28 -12.11 -13.52
N TYR A 296 -9.31 -12.51 -12.70
CA TYR A 296 -7.89 -12.29 -12.95
C TYR A 296 -7.11 -13.59 -12.81
N ARG A 297 -5.96 -13.68 -13.48
CA ARG A 297 -5.11 -14.87 -13.42
C ARG A 297 -4.13 -14.83 -12.25
N LEU A 298 -3.54 -13.66 -11.97
CA LEU A 298 -2.45 -13.46 -11.01
C LEU A 298 -2.75 -12.40 -9.96
N VAL A 299 -3.70 -11.48 -10.21
CA VAL A 299 -4.14 -10.50 -9.22
C VAL A 299 -5.05 -11.18 -8.22
N GLU A 300 -4.67 -11.15 -6.94
CA GLU A 300 -5.40 -11.77 -5.84
C GLU A 300 -5.80 -10.72 -4.81
N LEU A 301 -7.11 -10.58 -4.58
CA LEU A 301 -7.68 -9.93 -3.41
C LEU A 301 -7.66 -10.92 -2.24
N ASP A 302 -7.39 -10.44 -1.04
CA ASP A 302 -7.45 -11.24 0.19
C ASP A 302 -8.05 -10.44 1.36
N THR A 303 -8.44 -11.13 2.43
CA THR A 303 -8.90 -10.48 3.66
C THR A 303 -7.71 -10.07 4.51
N ASP A 304 -7.39 -8.77 4.55
CA ASP A 304 -6.30 -8.23 5.37
C ASP A 304 -6.72 -8.11 6.85
N GLY A 305 -7.99 -7.79 7.10
CA GLY A 305 -8.49 -7.69 8.47
C GLY A 305 -10.00 -7.55 8.61
N VAL A 306 -10.46 -7.65 9.86
CA VAL A 306 -11.84 -7.39 10.27
C VAL A 306 -11.80 -6.38 11.41
N PHE A 307 -12.54 -5.27 11.28
CA PHE A 307 -12.69 -4.28 12.34
C PHE A 307 -14.02 -4.49 13.07
N VAL A 308 -13.98 -4.54 14.41
CA VAL A 308 -15.15 -4.61 15.29
C VAL A 308 -15.96 -3.33 15.26
N SER A 309 -15.26 -2.20 15.31
CA SER A 309 -15.82 -0.86 15.23
C SER A 309 -14.84 0.04 14.49
N MET A 310 -15.36 1.08 13.85
CA MET A 310 -14.56 2.00 13.05
C MET A 310 -15.11 3.42 13.14
N LEU A 311 -14.22 4.39 13.32
CA LEU A 311 -14.45 5.81 13.14
C LEU A 311 -13.75 6.26 11.86
N LEU A 312 -14.52 6.48 10.80
CA LEU A 312 -14.04 6.95 9.51
C LEU A 312 -14.30 8.44 9.37
N LEU A 313 -13.25 9.27 9.30
CA LEU A 313 -13.37 10.73 9.32
C LEU A 313 -13.14 11.37 7.96
N ALA A 314 -12.12 10.93 7.23
CA ALA A 314 -11.75 11.47 5.92
C ALA A 314 -10.86 10.48 5.16
N LYS A 315 -10.50 10.85 3.92
CA LYS A 315 -9.50 10.10 3.13
C LYS A 315 -8.23 9.91 3.95
N LYS A 316 -7.81 8.66 4.09
CA LYS A 316 -6.63 8.23 4.85
C LYS A 316 -6.64 8.60 6.35
N LYS A 317 -7.80 8.97 6.91
CA LYS A 317 -7.98 9.35 8.31
C LYS A 317 -9.08 8.52 8.98
N TYR A 318 -8.68 7.49 9.73
CA TYR A 318 -9.62 6.63 10.45
C TYR A 318 -8.98 6.01 11.70
N ALA A 319 -9.83 5.60 12.64
CA ALA A 319 -9.47 4.71 13.73
C ALA A 319 -10.39 3.49 13.73
N ALA A 320 -9.87 2.33 14.10
CA ALA A 320 -10.64 1.10 14.11
C ALA A 320 -10.15 0.15 15.19
N LEU A 321 -11.03 -0.73 15.64
CA LEU A 321 -10.70 -1.81 16.58
C LEU A 321 -10.55 -3.12 15.79
N SER A 322 -9.33 -3.51 15.47
CA SER A 322 -9.01 -4.66 14.61
C SER A 322 -9.00 -5.97 15.39
N ILE A 323 -9.63 -7.01 14.83
CA ILE A 323 -9.56 -8.37 15.38
C ILE A 323 -8.17 -8.95 15.13
N THR A 324 -7.55 -9.47 16.20
CA THR A 324 -6.26 -10.16 16.11
C THR A 324 -6.48 -11.58 15.63
N ARG A 325 -5.90 -11.94 14.47
CA ARG A 325 -5.98 -13.28 13.86
C ARG A 325 -7.43 -13.77 13.67
N PRO A 326 -8.26 -13.06 12.88
CA PRO A 326 -9.70 -13.32 12.77
C PRO A 326 -10.02 -14.74 12.30
N LEU A 327 -9.25 -15.28 11.34
CA LEU A 327 -9.44 -16.64 10.83
C LEU A 327 -9.21 -17.72 11.89
N GLN A 328 -8.14 -17.61 12.68
CA GLN A 328 -7.84 -18.57 13.75
C GLN A 328 -8.89 -18.53 14.87
N TYR A 329 -9.37 -17.32 15.19
CA TYR A 329 -10.45 -17.17 16.16
C TYR A 329 -11.76 -17.78 15.64
N ALA A 330 -12.07 -17.61 14.35
CA ALA A 330 -13.24 -18.21 13.72
C ALA A 330 -13.18 -19.74 13.66
N GLU A 331 -12.01 -20.33 13.39
CA GLU A 331 -11.80 -21.78 13.47
C GLU A 331 -12.01 -22.30 14.89
N TRP A 332 -11.43 -21.63 15.88
CA TRP A 332 -11.66 -21.95 17.29
C TRP A 332 -13.14 -21.85 17.66
N LEU A 333 -13.83 -20.78 17.23
CA LEU A 333 -15.26 -20.57 17.49
C LEU A 333 -16.12 -21.70 16.90
N LYS A 334 -15.81 -22.17 15.68
CA LYS A 334 -16.50 -23.32 15.05
C LYS A 334 -16.30 -24.64 15.80
N SER A 335 -15.20 -24.79 16.52
CA SER A 335 -14.92 -25.98 17.34
C SER A 335 -15.66 -26.01 18.67
N GLN A 336 -16.28 -24.90 19.09
CA GLN A 336 -17.02 -24.82 20.36
C GLN A 336 -18.45 -25.38 20.24
N PRO A 337 -19.01 -25.97 21.32
CA PRO A 337 -20.40 -26.42 21.34
C PRO A 337 -21.38 -25.25 21.17
N GLN A 338 -22.39 -25.42 20.30
CA GLN A 338 -23.34 -24.35 20.00
C GLN A 338 -24.18 -23.87 21.20
N SER A 339 -24.30 -24.69 22.24
CA SER A 339 -25.09 -24.39 23.44
C SER A 339 -24.56 -23.24 24.30
N ASN A 340 -23.30 -22.81 24.13
CA ASN A 340 -22.64 -21.82 24.99
C ASN A 340 -22.10 -20.57 24.27
N LEU A 341 -22.53 -20.28 23.03
CA LEU A 341 -21.94 -19.17 22.24
C LEU A 341 -22.00 -17.80 22.95
N SER A 342 -23.06 -17.52 23.71
CA SER A 342 -23.24 -16.25 24.41
C SER A 342 -22.34 -16.07 25.64
N ALA A 343 -21.70 -17.15 26.13
CA ALA A 343 -20.80 -17.14 27.27
C ALA A 343 -19.31 -17.14 26.87
N LEU A 344 -19.00 -17.21 25.56
CA LEU A 344 -17.63 -17.21 25.08
C LEU A 344 -17.01 -15.80 25.15
N PRO A 345 -15.69 -15.70 25.39
CA PRO A 345 -15.00 -14.42 25.37
C PRO A 345 -15.14 -13.74 24.00
N PRO A 346 -15.12 -12.40 23.92
CA PRO A 346 -15.08 -11.70 22.65
C PRO A 346 -13.75 -11.93 21.90
N PRO A 347 -13.70 -11.73 20.58
CA PRO A 347 -12.46 -11.84 19.83
C PRO A 347 -11.40 -10.86 20.38
N PRO A 348 -10.13 -11.27 20.49
CA PRO A 348 -9.07 -10.37 20.93
C PRO A 348 -8.87 -9.24 19.92
N THR A 349 -8.81 -8.00 20.39
CA THR A 349 -8.73 -6.82 19.52
C THR A 349 -7.48 -5.97 19.77
N LYS A 350 -7.11 -5.17 18.77
CA LYS A 350 -6.05 -4.16 18.84
C LYS A 350 -6.54 -2.84 18.21
N PRO A 351 -6.29 -1.67 18.83
CA PRO A 351 -6.61 -0.40 18.20
C PRO A 351 -5.66 -0.12 17.03
N GLU A 352 -6.21 0.38 15.93
CA GLU A 352 -5.48 0.81 14.75
C GLU A 352 -5.89 2.23 14.39
N MET A 353 -4.92 3.14 14.25
CA MET A 353 -5.16 4.55 13.96
C MET A 353 -4.31 4.95 12.75
N LYS A 354 -4.94 5.43 11.68
CA LYS A 354 -4.25 5.88 10.45
C LYS A 354 -4.56 7.33 10.13
N GLY A 355 -3.50 8.09 9.87
CA GLY A 355 -3.53 9.48 9.38
C GLY A 355 -4.18 10.53 10.30
N LEU A 356 -4.67 10.12 11.47
CA LEU A 356 -5.18 11.02 12.50
C LEU A 356 -4.06 11.90 13.05
N ASP A 357 -4.43 13.09 13.51
CA ASP A 357 -3.47 14.05 14.06
C ASP A 357 -2.71 13.49 15.27
N ILE A 358 -3.36 12.63 16.06
CA ILE A 358 -2.81 11.93 17.24
C ILE A 358 -1.70 10.90 16.92
N VAL A 359 -1.50 10.53 15.65
CA VAL A 359 -0.40 9.66 15.21
C VAL A 359 0.70 10.42 14.46
N ARG A 360 0.54 11.73 14.28
CA ARG A 360 1.55 12.57 13.63
C ARG A 360 2.52 13.13 14.67
N ARG A 361 3.76 13.37 14.22
CA ARG A 361 4.85 13.91 15.06
C ARG A 361 4.80 15.42 15.27
N ASP A 362 4.04 16.12 14.43
CA ASP A 362 3.89 17.59 14.41
C ASP A 362 2.74 18.09 15.28
N TRP A 363 2.24 17.24 16.17
CA TRP A 363 1.30 17.58 17.24
C TRP A 363 1.95 17.37 18.59
N CYS A 364 1.55 18.17 19.59
CA CYS A 364 2.09 18.02 20.93
C CYS A 364 1.62 16.71 21.57
N ARG A 365 2.42 16.19 22.49
CA ARG A 365 2.15 14.92 23.17
C ARG A 365 0.83 14.96 23.92
N LEU A 366 0.51 16.07 24.59
CA LEU A 366 -0.76 16.23 25.31
C LEU A 366 -1.96 16.03 24.39
N ALA A 367 -2.01 16.72 23.25
CA ALA A 367 -3.10 16.61 22.29
C ALA A 367 -3.20 15.18 21.73
N ALA A 368 -2.06 14.53 21.46
CA ALA A 368 -2.02 13.17 20.98
C ALA A 368 -2.54 12.16 22.03
N GLU A 369 -2.18 12.29 23.30
CA GLU A 369 -2.62 11.40 24.37
C GLU A 369 -4.11 11.58 24.69
N VAL A 370 -4.59 12.83 24.81
CA VAL A 370 -6.01 13.14 25.02
C VAL A 370 -6.86 12.64 23.86
N GLY A 371 -6.42 12.86 22.62
CA GLY A 371 -7.14 12.39 21.45
C GLY A 371 -7.14 10.85 21.35
N LYS A 372 -6.05 10.17 21.71
CA LYS A 372 -6.01 8.70 21.81
C LYS A 372 -6.98 8.19 22.87
N PHE A 373 -7.07 8.85 24.03
CA PHE A 373 -8.06 8.51 25.04
C PHE A 373 -9.48 8.62 24.46
N CYS A 374 -9.83 9.76 23.84
CA CYS A 374 -11.16 9.95 23.25
C CYS A 374 -11.50 8.86 22.23
N VAL A 375 -10.58 8.57 21.31
CA VAL A 375 -10.78 7.55 20.26
C VAL A 375 -10.90 6.15 20.86
N ASN A 376 -10.03 5.77 21.80
CA ASN A 376 -10.10 4.45 22.43
C ASN A 376 -11.39 4.29 23.22
N THR A 377 -11.82 5.33 23.96
CA THR A 377 -13.07 5.32 24.72
C THR A 377 -14.27 5.17 23.77
N LEU A 378 -14.31 5.89 22.64
CA LEU A 378 -15.33 5.72 21.59
C LEU A 378 -15.36 4.30 21.00
N LEU A 379 -14.19 3.69 20.75
CA LEU A 379 -14.08 2.37 20.13
C LEU A 379 -14.31 1.21 21.11
N SER A 380 -14.21 1.44 22.43
CA SER A 380 -14.25 0.41 23.48
C SER A 380 -15.58 -0.36 23.62
N GLY A 381 -16.66 0.12 23.01
CA GLY A 381 -17.92 -0.61 22.86
C GLY A 381 -19.15 0.16 23.35
N ARG A 382 -20.20 0.09 22.52
CA ARG A 382 -21.49 0.80 22.54
C ARG A 382 -21.35 2.32 22.69
N ALA A 383 -21.01 2.95 21.57
CA ALA A 383 -20.99 4.40 21.33
C ALA A 383 -22.31 5.13 21.63
N THR A 384 -23.37 4.40 21.98
CA THR A 384 -24.69 4.92 22.39
C THR A 384 -24.86 5.07 23.90
N SER A 385 -23.88 4.67 24.71
CA SER A 385 -24.00 4.89 26.16
C SER A 385 -23.62 6.34 26.48
N GLU A 386 -24.54 7.10 27.06
CA GLU A 386 -24.27 8.43 27.65
C GLU A 386 -23.01 8.40 28.54
N THR A 387 -22.68 7.25 29.13
CA THR A 387 -21.46 7.03 29.91
C THR A 387 -20.17 7.26 29.14
N VAL A 388 -20.09 6.91 27.85
CA VAL A 388 -18.90 7.11 27.01
C VAL A 388 -18.68 8.60 26.79
N ILE A 389 -19.74 9.31 26.42
CA ILE A 389 -19.71 10.76 26.21
C ILE A 389 -19.36 11.47 27.52
N GLN A 390 -19.98 11.08 28.63
CA GLN A 390 -19.70 11.63 29.95
C GLN A 390 -18.25 11.40 30.37
N SER A 391 -17.71 10.19 30.15
CA SER A 391 -16.31 9.87 30.44
C SER A 391 -15.33 10.73 29.64
N ILE A 392 -15.59 10.92 28.34
CA ILE A 392 -14.80 11.82 27.48
C ILE A 392 -14.92 13.26 27.99
N HIS A 393 -16.13 13.71 28.30
CA HIS A 393 -16.37 15.06 28.79
C HIS A 393 -15.62 15.33 30.11
N ASP A 394 -15.67 14.41 31.07
CA ASP A 394 -15.00 14.58 32.37
C ASP A 394 -13.49 14.54 32.23
N HIS A 395 -12.96 13.67 31.37
CA HIS A 395 -11.53 13.64 31.06
C HIS A 395 -11.07 14.98 30.46
N LEU A 396 -11.80 15.52 29.48
CA LEU A 396 -11.48 16.81 28.86
C LEU A 396 -11.53 17.97 29.87
N ARG A 397 -12.53 18.00 30.77
CA ARG A 397 -12.59 19.01 31.85
C ARG A 397 -11.38 18.92 32.78
N ASN A 398 -11.02 17.72 33.20
CA ASN A 398 -9.90 17.48 34.10
C ASN A 398 -8.57 17.93 33.45
N VAL A 399 -8.31 17.51 32.20
CA VAL A 399 -7.12 17.93 31.47
C VAL A 399 -7.07 19.46 31.31
N ALA A 400 -8.19 20.10 30.96
CA ALA A 400 -8.26 21.55 30.85
C ALA A 400 -7.94 22.25 32.18
N GLN A 401 -8.37 21.68 33.31
CA GLN A 401 -8.04 22.18 34.63
C GLN A 401 -6.54 22.04 34.94
N GLN A 402 -5.96 20.87 34.68
CA GLN A 402 -4.53 20.62 34.85
C GLN A 402 -3.65 21.55 34.01
N VAL A 403 -4.07 21.86 32.78
CA VAL A 403 -3.40 22.86 31.93
C VAL A 403 -3.46 24.25 32.54
N ARG A 404 -4.63 24.69 33.03
CA ARG A 404 -4.80 26.01 33.66
C ARG A 404 -4.02 26.16 34.98
N ASP A 405 -3.96 25.08 35.75
CA ASP A 405 -3.26 25.04 37.03
C ASP A 405 -1.74 24.86 36.86
N GLY A 406 -1.26 24.61 35.62
CA GLY A 406 0.15 24.41 35.32
C GLY A 406 0.73 23.10 35.89
N SER A 407 -0.10 22.08 36.12
CA SER A 407 0.32 20.81 36.74
C SER A 407 0.92 19.80 35.76
N LEU A 408 0.87 20.06 34.46
CA LEU A 408 1.42 19.19 33.41
C LEU A 408 2.87 19.56 33.07
N PRO A 409 3.72 18.56 32.74
CA PRO A 409 5.11 18.82 32.40
C PRO A 409 5.23 19.55 31.05
N LYS A 410 6.18 20.48 30.96
CA LYS A 410 6.42 21.29 29.75
C LYS A 410 6.72 20.44 28.50
N THR A 411 7.27 19.24 28.68
CA THR A 411 7.53 18.27 27.60
C THR A 411 6.28 17.89 26.82
N ASP A 412 5.11 17.94 27.45
CA ASP A 412 3.86 17.52 26.82
C ASP A 412 3.33 18.53 25.80
N PHE A 413 3.84 19.76 25.85
CA PHE A 413 3.51 20.86 24.96
C PHE A 413 4.48 21.00 23.77
N VAL A 414 5.56 20.20 23.73
CA VAL A 414 6.56 20.25 22.66
C VAL A 414 5.99 19.71 21.35
N ILE A 415 6.19 20.46 20.26
CA ILE A 415 5.81 20.08 18.90
C ILE A 415 7.08 19.85 18.07
N THR A 416 7.18 18.70 17.40
CA THR A 416 8.34 18.38 16.56
C THR A 416 8.00 18.52 15.08
N LYS A 417 8.61 19.50 14.40
CA LYS A 417 8.59 19.61 12.94
C LYS A 417 9.97 19.26 12.40
N VAL A 418 10.00 18.45 11.35
CA VAL A 418 11.23 18.22 10.59
C VAL A 418 11.07 19.06 9.34
N ASN A 419 11.95 20.04 9.21
CA ASN A 419 12.06 20.89 8.02
C ASN A 419 12.52 20.07 6.82
#